data_AF-A0A1C5RD31-F1
#
_entry.id   AF-A0A1C5RD31-F1
#
_cell.length_a   1.000
_cell.length_b   1.000
_cell.length_c   1.000
_cell.angle_alpha   90.00
_cell.angle_beta   90.00
_cell.angle_gamma   90.00
#
_symmetry.space_group_name_H-M   'P 1'
#
loop_
_entity.id
_entity.type
_entity.pdbx_description
1 polymer ?
#
loop_
_entity_poly.entity_id
_entity_poly.type
_entity_poly.pdbx_seq_one_letter_code
_entity_poly.pdbx_strand_id
1 'polypeptide(L)'
;MCTELKLENAKVSMGHLSSSSKTNAICAGPAQLNCFALRELIVSDFKELAEKISANKSNEETDRLYFVHPKECVASYFDKHTQQQIFIIKDGCDRQISVTAKYTAENREFISTLETIGGKMLKEKHKNYVLLAQGYIDHGRLTLFPIEVYDFIDPPDNVPVPVENDIDQDYGMCSELLDATEETDKRIVTAMECGVNSVIADEHAQSIRQCGLEELAKRYECFTKLCENAIHTTADKSLDIFTAAGNTMRYIRLCTQKLALFSAINNMEEKK
;
A
#
# COMPACT_ATOMS: atom_id res chain seq x y z
N MET A 1 0.09 -27.93 -12.01
CA MET A 1 -0.29 -29.00 -11.07
C MET A 1 -0.82 -28.32 -9.82
N CYS A 2 -2.12 -28.48 -9.53
CA CYS A 2 -2.73 -27.98 -8.31
C CYS A 2 -2.43 -28.93 -7.15
N THR A 3 -2.43 -28.42 -5.91
CA THR A 3 -2.31 -29.20 -4.68
C THR A 3 -3.30 -30.37 -4.71
N GLU A 4 -2.78 -31.59 -4.73
CA GLU A 4 -3.62 -32.79 -4.70
C GLU A 4 -4.02 -33.05 -3.25
N LEU A 5 -5.31 -32.94 -2.94
CA LEU A 5 -5.88 -33.32 -1.65
C LEU A 5 -6.42 -34.74 -1.77
N LYS A 6 -5.93 -35.65 -0.93
CA LYS A 6 -6.45 -37.02 -0.82
C LYS A 6 -7.36 -37.13 0.38
N LEU A 7 -8.48 -37.83 0.20
CA LEU A 7 -9.35 -38.16 1.31
C LEU A 7 -8.87 -39.46 1.96
N GLU A 8 -8.40 -39.36 3.19
CA GLU A 8 -8.00 -40.51 3.99
C GLU A 8 -9.25 -41.20 4.56
N ASN A 9 -9.29 -42.53 4.50
CA ASN A 9 -10.41 -43.37 4.92
C ASN A 9 -11.73 -43.15 4.15
N ALA A 10 -11.68 -42.53 2.97
CA ALA A 10 -12.83 -42.42 2.09
C ALA A 10 -13.20 -43.78 1.48
N LYS A 11 -14.42 -44.24 1.76
CA LYS A 11 -15.05 -45.37 1.06
C LYS A 11 -16.23 -44.87 0.25
N VAL A 12 -16.26 -45.15 -1.04
CA VAL A 12 -17.43 -44.85 -1.89
C VAL A 12 -18.30 -46.11 -1.98
N SER A 13 -19.58 -45.97 -1.65
CA SER A 13 -20.59 -47.02 -1.81
C SER A 13 -21.80 -46.43 -2.53
N MET A 14 -22.26 -47.09 -3.60
CA MET A 14 -23.44 -46.66 -4.38
C MET A 14 -23.39 -45.19 -4.84
N GLY A 15 -22.20 -44.67 -5.16
CA GLY A 15 -22.01 -43.28 -5.60
C GLY A 15 -21.95 -42.24 -4.48
N HIS A 16 -22.02 -42.65 -3.21
CA HIS A 16 -21.92 -41.76 -2.06
C HIS A 16 -20.72 -42.11 -1.17
N LEU A 17 -20.15 -41.10 -0.51
CA LEU A 17 -19.11 -41.30 0.51
C LEU A 17 -19.74 -41.91 1.76
N SER A 18 -19.23 -43.07 2.17
CA SER A 18 -19.64 -43.79 3.38
C SER A 18 -19.25 -43.01 4.62
N SER A 19 -20.21 -42.76 5.52
CA SER A 19 -20.01 -42.06 6.79
C SER A 19 -19.52 -42.96 7.93
N SER A 20 -19.15 -44.21 7.63
CA SER A 20 -18.76 -45.22 8.64
C SER A 20 -17.49 -44.88 9.41
N SER A 21 -16.67 -43.94 8.92
CA SER A 21 -15.45 -43.47 9.56
C SER A 21 -15.22 -41.99 9.23
N LYS A 22 -14.58 -41.25 10.16
CA LYS A 22 -14.17 -39.86 9.93
C LYS A 22 -13.25 -39.81 8.71
N THR A 23 -13.69 -39.10 7.67
CA THR A 23 -12.92 -38.87 6.44
C THR A 23 -12.20 -37.53 6.58
N ASN A 24 -10.88 -37.52 6.48
CA ASN A 24 -10.08 -36.30 6.54
C ASN A 24 -9.46 -36.01 5.18
N ALA A 25 -9.36 -34.75 4.79
CA ALA A 25 -8.53 -34.35 3.66
C ALA A 25 -7.08 -34.21 4.12
N ILE A 26 -6.16 -34.91 3.45
CA ILE A 26 -4.72 -34.84 3.65
C ILE A 26 -4.06 -34.31 2.38
N CYS A 27 -3.00 -33.51 2.51
CA CYS A 27 -2.17 -33.14 1.36
C CYS A 27 -1.47 -34.38 0.83
N ALA A 28 -1.68 -34.69 -0.45
CA ALA A 28 -1.12 -35.88 -1.12
C ALA A 28 0.35 -35.71 -1.53
N GLY A 29 0.88 -34.48 -1.44
CA GLY A 29 2.26 -34.15 -1.73
C GLY A 29 2.57 -32.69 -1.40
N PRO A 30 3.85 -32.28 -1.39
CA PRO A 30 4.24 -30.89 -1.19
C PRO A 30 3.70 -30.03 -2.34
N ALA A 31 3.22 -28.83 -2.02
CA ALA A 31 2.82 -27.86 -3.04
C ALA A 31 4.06 -27.38 -3.81
N GLN A 32 4.05 -27.52 -5.13
CA GLN A 32 5.14 -27.03 -5.97
C GLN A 32 4.96 -25.53 -6.21
N LEU A 33 5.68 -24.71 -5.44
CA LEU A 33 5.58 -23.25 -5.54
C LEU A 33 6.27 -22.69 -6.80
N ASN A 34 7.35 -23.32 -7.28
CA ASN A 34 7.92 -22.95 -8.58
C ASN A 34 7.12 -23.60 -9.72
N CYS A 35 5.97 -23.00 -10.03
CA CYS A 35 5.09 -23.43 -11.10
C CYS A 35 4.58 -22.23 -11.92
N PHE A 36 4.19 -22.48 -13.16
CA PHE A 36 3.72 -21.45 -14.09
C PHE A 36 2.62 -20.55 -13.49
N ALA A 37 1.61 -21.13 -12.84
CA ALA A 37 0.51 -20.38 -12.25
C ALA A 37 0.98 -19.40 -11.15
N LEU A 38 1.99 -19.76 -10.35
CA LEU A 38 2.54 -18.84 -9.36
C LEU A 38 3.41 -17.77 -10.03
N ARG A 39 4.19 -18.14 -11.06
CA ARG A 39 5.02 -17.19 -11.81
C ARG A 39 4.22 -16.12 -12.54
N GLU A 40 3.01 -16.43 -13.00
CA GLU A 40 2.07 -15.45 -13.57
C GLU A 40 1.55 -14.43 -12.52
N LEU A 41 1.62 -14.76 -11.23
CA LEU A 41 1.19 -13.87 -10.14
C LEU A 41 2.33 -12.98 -9.62
N ILE A 42 3.58 -13.25 -10.00
CA ILE A 42 4.73 -12.49 -9.56
C ILE A 42 4.74 -11.11 -10.23
N VAL A 43 4.77 -10.07 -9.42
CA VAL A 43 4.93 -8.69 -9.86
C VAL A 43 6.40 -8.30 -9.79
N SER A 44 6.99 -7.97 -10.94
CA SER A 44 8.37 -7.50 -11.04
C SER A 44 8.49 -6.02 -11.43
N ASP A 45 7.37 -5.35 -11.70
CA ASP A 45 7.30 -3.90 -11.96
C ASP A 45 6.71 -3.20 -10.73
N PHE A 46 7.48 -2.32 -10.09
CA PHE A 46 7.02 -1.66 -8.86
C PHE A 46 5.98 -0.56 -9.09
N LYS A 47 5.88 0.01 -10.29
CA LYS A 47 4.78 0.91 -10.65
C LYS A 47 3.48 0.14 -10.80
N GLU A 48 3.50 -1.01 -11.50
CA GLU A 48 2.34 -1.90 -11.58
C GLU A 48 1.89 -2.34 -10.19
N LEU A 49 2.84 -2.65 -9.30
CA LEU A 49 2.56 -2.98 -7.90
C LEU A 49 1.86 -1.83 -7.17
N ALA A 50 2.36 -0.60 -7.30
CA ALA A 50 1.75 0.59 -6.70
C ALA A 50 0.31 0.81 -7.23
N GLU A 51 0.11 0.67 -8.54
CA GLU A 51 -1.20 0.79 -9.19
C GLU A 51 -2.18 -0.28 -8.70
N LYS A 52 -1.75 -1.55 -8.59
CA LYS A 52 -2.56 -2.64 -8.03
C LYS A 52 -2.97 -2.36 -6.59
N ILE A 53 -2.02 -1.91 -5.75
CA ILE A 53 -2.29 -1.57 -4.34
C ILE A 53 -3.27 -0.40 -4.24
N SER A 54 -3.10 0.65 -5.05
CA SER A 54 -3.98 1.82 -5.03
C SER A 54 -5.39 1.52 -5.58
N ALA A 55 -5.48 0.68 -6.61
CA ALA A 55 -6.76 0.25 -7.18
C ALA A 55 -7.54 -0.66 -6.23
N ASN A 56 -6.85 -1.36 -5.32
CA ASN A 56 -7.47 -2.25 -4.37
C ASN A 56 -8.21 -1.48 -3.27
N LYS A 57 -9.54 -1.56 -3.29
CA LYS A 57 -10.42 -0.92 -2.31
C LYS A 57 -10.75 -1.82 -1.12
N SER A 58 -10.23 -3.04 -1.10
CA SER A 58 -10.49 -4.01 -0.05
C SER A 58 -9.69 -3.70 1.21
N ASN A 59 -10.35 -3.92 2.34
CA ASN A 59 -9.72 -3.90 3.66
C ASN A 59 -9.31 -5.31 4.12
N GLU A 60 -9.55 -6.33 3.30
CA GLU A 60 -9.12 -7.70 3.63
C GLU A 60 -7.61 -7.82 3.48
N GLU A 61 -6.99 -8.45 4.48
CA GLU A 61 -5.54 -8.61 4.56
C GLU A 61 -4.98 -9.44 3.40
N THR A 62 -5.74 -10.46 2.98
CA THR A 62 -5.41 -11.37 1.87
C THR A 62 -5.36 -10.66 0.52
N ASP A 63 -6.17 -9.62 0.33
CA ASP A 63 -6.21 -8.86 -0.92
C ASP A 63 -4.98 -7.95 -1.08
N ARG A 64 -4.19 -7.79 -0.04
CA ARG A 64 -2.96 -6.98 -0.03
C ARG A 64 -1.69 -7.80 -0.12
N LEU A 65 -1.81 -9.11 -0.41
CA LEU A 65 -0.69 -10.02 -0.55
C LEU A 65 -0.20 -10.07 -2.00
N TYR A 66 1.10 -9.91 -2.18
CA TYR A 66 1.74 -9.92 -3.49
C TYR A 66 2.98 -10.80 -3.46
N PHE A 67 3.18 -11.57 -4.52
CA PHE A 67 4.48 -12.13 -4.84
C PHE A 67 5.26 -11.06 -5.61
N VAL A 68 6.40 -10.63 -5.06
CA VAL A 68 7.21 -9.54 -5.61
C VAL A 68 8.60 -10.08 -5.93
N HIS A 69 9.04 -9.86 -7.17
CA HIS A 69 10.39 -10.22 -7.59
C HIS A 69 11.25 -8.96 -7.80
N PRO A 70 12.25 -8.69 -6.93
CA PRO A 70 13.24 -7.66 -7.18
C PRO A 70 14.32 -8.12 -8.15
N LYS A 71 14.82 -7.19 -8.97
CA LYS A 71 16.03 -7.37 -9.78
C LYS A 71 17.28 -7.45 -8.91
N GLU A 72 17.38 -6.59 -7.89
CA GLU A 72 18.47 -6.66 -6.91
C GLU A 72 18.07 -6.09 -5.54
N CYS A 73 18.81 -6.46 -4.50
CA CYS A 73 18.81 -5.77 -3.21
C CYS A 73 20.02 -4.84 -3.16
N VAL A 74 19.79 -3.55 -2.86
CA VAL A 74 20.83 -2.52 -2.81
C VAL A 74 21.26 -2.17 -1.39
N ALA A 75 20.38 -2.35 -0.41
CA ALA A 75 20.72 -2.17 1.00
C ALA A 75 19.93 -3.14 1.89
N SER A 76 20.54 -3.56 2.99
CA SER A 76 19.90 -4.35 4.05
C SER A 76 20.54 -3.98 5.39
N TYR A 77 19.74 -3.46 6.32
CA TYR A 77 20.24 -3.03 7.63
C TYR A 77 19.13 -3.00 8.68
N PHE A 78 19.53 -3.07 9.95
CA PHE A 78 18.64 -2.87 11.08
C PHE A 78 18.76 -1.42 11.58
N ASP A 79 17.67 -0.67 11.53
CA ASP A 79 17.59 0.67 12.10
C ASP A 79 17.28 0.57 13.60
N LYS A 80 18.24 1.00 14.42
CA LYS A 80 18.15 0.97 15.89
C LYS A 80 17.18 2.01 16.44
N HIS A 81 16.91 3.10 15.72
CA HIS A 81 16.03 4.18 16.17
C HIS A 81 14.57 3.79 15.99
N THR A 82 14.22 3.28 14.81
CA THR A 82 12.85 2.83 14.50
C THR A 82 12.59 1.37 14.91
N GLN A 83 13.65 0.63 15.27
CA GLN A 83 13.62 -0.81 15.56
C GLN A 83 13.05 -1.60 14.39
N GLN A 84 13.56 -1.36 13.18
CA GLN A 84 13.07 -2.00 11.96
C GLN A 84 14.21 -2.67 11.21
N GLN A 85 13.96 -3.87 10.71
CA GLN A 85 14.77 -4.46 9.65
C GLN A 85 14.29 -3.89 8.31
N ILE A 86 15.21 -3.33 7.54
CA ILE A 86 14.93 -2.64 6.28
C ILE A 86 15.74 -3.27 5.15
N PHE A 87 15.08 -3.60 4.05
CA PHE A 87 15.71 -3.84 2.75
C PHE A 87 15.34 -2.71 1.79
N ILE A 88 16.28 -2.32 0.95
CA ILE A 88 16.02 -1.48 -0.22
C ILE A 88 16.25 -2.36 -1.43
N ILE A 89 15.20 -2.53 -2.24
CA ILE A 89 15.21 -3.39 -3.42
C ILE A 89 14.93 -2.58 -4.68
N LYS A 90 15.48 -3.04 -5.80
CA LYS A 90 15.29 -2.45 -7.13
C LYS A 90 14.53 -3.38 -8.05
N ASP A 91 13.72 -2.82 -8.94
CA ASP A 91 13.09 -3.55 -10.04
C ASP A 91 13.87 -3.44 -11.36
N GLY A 92 13.29 -3.99 -12.43
CA GLY A 92 13.84 -3.94 -13.79
C GLY A 92 14.17 -2.55 -14.31
N CYS A 93 13.44 -1.53 -13.85
CA CYS A 93 13.54 -0.13 -14.27
C CYS A 93 14.34 0.73 -13.27
N ASP A 94 15.11 0.09 -12.39
CA ASP A 94 15.95 0.72 -11.35
C ASP A 94 15.16 1.56 -10.31
N ARG A 95 13.84 1.36 -10.23
CA ARG A 95 12.97 1.96 -9.21
C ARG A 95 13.21 1.30 -7.86
N GLN A 96 13.30 2.08 -6.79
CA GLN A 96 13.62 1.61 -5.44
C GLN A 96 12.40 1.63 -4.51
N ILE A 97 12.19 0.54 -3.77
CA ILE A 97 11.20 0.49 -2.68
C ILE A 97 11.81 -0.09 -1.40
N SER A 98 11.18 0.23 -0.27
CA SER A 98 11.56 -0.32 1.02
C SER A 98 10.72 -1.56 1.37
N VAL A 99 11.39 -2.59 1.87
CA VAL A 99 10.77 -3.72 2.55
C VAL A 99 11.10 -3.58 4.03
N THR A 100 10.09 -3.48 4.89
CA THR A 100 10.29 -3.16 6.31
C THR A 100 9.58 -4.14 7.22
N ALA A 101 10.25 -4.55 8.30
CA ALA A 101 9.67 -5.37 9.35
C ALA A 101 10.07 -4.81 10.72
N LYS A 102 9.07 -4.43 11.52
CA LYS A 102 9.29 -3.89 12.87
C LYS A 102 9.64 -5.01 13.85
N TYR A 103 10.70 -4.80 14.62
CA TYR A 103 11.08 -5.70 15.70
C TYR A 103 10.11 -5.63 16.87
N THR A 104 9.73 -6.80 17.35
CA THR A 104 9.01 -7.04 18.60
C THR A 104 9.63 -8.26 19.27
N ALA A 105 9.36 -8.46 20.56
CA ALA A 105 9.85 -9.66 21.24
C ALA A 105 9.31 -10.95 20.61
N GLU A 106 8.08 -10.91 20.07
CA GLU A 106 7.37 -12.05 19.50
C GLU A 106 7.91 -12.46 18.12
N ASN A 107 8.44 -11.52 17.32
CA ASN A 107 8.95 -11.79 15.97
C ASN A 107 10.49 -11.76 15.86
N ARG A 108 11.21 -11.91 16.99
CA ARG A 108 12.68 -11.88 17.01
C ARG A 108 13.31 -12.90 16.05
N GLU A 109 12.80 -14.11 15.99
CA GLU A 109 13.31 -15.16 15.09
C GLU A 109 13.08 -14.81 13.62
N PHE A 110 11.92 -14.22 13.31
CA PHE A 110 11.60 -13.72 11.98
C PHE A 110 12.56 -12.61 11.55
N ILE A 111 12.81 -11.62 12.41
CA ILE A 111 13.77 -10.53 12.14
C ILE A 111 15.18 -11.07 11.91
N SER A 112 15.65 -12.01 12.73
CA SER A 112 16.98 -12.62 12.55
C SER A 112 17.10 -13.40 11.23
N THR A 113 16.01 -14.03 10.80
CA THR A 113 15.91 -14.70 9.50
C THR A 113 15.99 -13.68 8.37
N LEU A 114 15.25 -12.58 8.47
CA LEU A 114 15.30 -11.47 7.52
C LEU A 114 16.69 -10.84 7.41
N GLU A 115 17.39 -10.59 8.52
CA GLU A 115 18.77 -10.10 8.52
C GLU A 115 19.70 -11.02 7.73
N THR A 116 19.57 -12.33 7.95
CA THR A 116 20.36 -13.34 7.25
C THR A 116 20.07 -13.35 5.75
N ILE A 117 18.79 -13.30 5.38
CA ILE A 117 18.34 -13.27 3.99
C ILE A 117 18.81 -11.99 3.30
N GLY A 118 18.61 -10.83 3.89
CA GLY A 118 19.06 -9.54 3.35
C GLY A 118 20.58 -9.51 3.16
N GLY A 119 21.34 -10.06 4.10
CA GLY A 119 22.79 -10.24 3.95
C GLY A 119 23.20 -11.15 2.78
N LYS A 120 22.41 -12.19 2.48
CA LYS A 120 22.61 -13.04 1.29
C LYS A 120 22.23 -12.32 0.00
N MET A 121 21.07 -11.65 -0.03
CA MET A 121 20.61 -10.87 -1.19
C MET A 121 21.63 -9.81 -1.62
N LEU A 122 22.31 -9.17 -0.66
CA LEU A 122 23.39 -8.20 -0.95
C LEU A 122 24.65 -8.85 -1.56
N LYS A 123 25.01 -10.05 -1.12
CA LYS A 123 26.22 -10.76 -1.58
C LYS A 123 26.00 -11.49 -2.90
N GLU A 124 24.82 -12.07 -3.08
CA GLU A 124 24.47 -12.96 -4.18
C GLU A 124 23.58 -12.24 -5.20
N LYS A 125 24.10 -11.19 -5.85
CA LYS A 125 23.32 -10.33 -6.77
C LYS A 125 22.67 -11.05 -7.96
N HIS A 126 23.17 -12.22 -8.34
CA HIS A 126 22.66 -12.99 -9.47
C HIS A 126 21.59 -14.01 -9.08
N LYS A 127 21.32 -14.16 -7.77
CA LYS A 127 20.33 -15.13 -7.30
C LYS A 127 18.94 -14.51 -7.30
N ASN A 128 17.98 -15.27 -7.77
CA ASN A 128 16.59 -14.84 -7.80
C ASN A 128 15.96 -15.01 -6.42
N TYR A 129 15.25 -13.97 -6.00
CA TYR A 129 14.43 -14.00 -4.80
C TYR A 129 13.00 -13.59 -5.18
N VAL A 130 12.02 -14.21 -4.52
CA VAL A 130 10.61 -13.84 -4.62
C VAL A 130 10.10 -13.64 -3.20
N LEU A 131 9.57 -12.46 -2.92
CA LEU A 131 9.01 -12.10 -1.62
C LEU A 131 7.50 -12.30 -1.68
N LEU A 132 6.94 -13.07 -0.75
CA LEU A 132 5.53 -12.92 -0.39
C LEU A 132 5.45 -11.79 0.63
N ALA A 133 4.73 -10.73 0.29
CA ALA A 133 4.68 -9.54 1.12
C ALA A 133 3.30 -8.89 1.09
N GLN A 134 2.98 -8.18 2.17
CA GLN A 134 1.86 -7.26 2.20
C GLN A 134 2.32 -5.90 1.64
N GLY A 135 1.65 -5.42 0.59
CA GLY A 135 1.97 -4.14 -0.04
C GLY A 135 1.10 -2.99 0.45
N TYR A 136 1.71 -1.84 0.73
CA TYR A 136 0.98 -0.63 1.11
C TYR A 136 1.72 0.64 0.67
N ILE A 137 0.99 1.75 0.57
CA ILE A 137 1.56 3.08 0.33
C ILE A 137 1.50 3.84 1.65
N ASP A 138 2.67 4.20 2.17
CA ASP A 138 2.82 4.94 3.42
C ASP A 138 3.54 6.25 3.15
N HIS A 139 2.93 7.39 3.53
CA HIS A 139 3.47 8.73 3.31
C HIS A 139 4.00 8.96 1.87
N GLY A 140 3.26 8.48 0.87
CA GLY A 140 3.65 8.59 -0.54
C GLY A 140 4.86 7.74 -0.93
N ARG A 141 5.16 6.66 -0.20
CA ARG A 141 6.19 5.68 -0.56
C ARG A 141 5.58 4.29 -0.63
N LEU A 142 5.87 3.56 -1.71
CA LEU A 142 5.52 2.15 -1.79
C LEU A 142 6.42 1.36 -0.83
N THR A 143 5.80 0.66 0.11
CA THR A 143 6.49 -0.15 1.12
C THR A 143 5.88 -1.54 1.18
N LEU A 144 6.73 -2.53 1.47
CA LEU A 144 6.34 -3.92 1.63
C LEU A 144 6.62 -4.40 3.06
N PHE A 145 5.67 -5.09 3.67
CA PHE A 145 5.91 -5.90 4.85
C PHE A 145 6.17 -7.35 4.41
N PRO A 146 7.37 -7.91 4.62
CA PRO A 146 7.68 -9.26 4.18
C PRO A 146 6.94 -10.28 5.06
N ILE A 147 6.46 -11.35 4.45
CA ILE A 147 5.88 -12.52 5.13
C ILE A 147 6.83 -13.70 4.96
N GLU A 148 7.26 -13.95 3.72
CA GLU A 148 8.21 -15.02 3.41
C GLU A 148 9.07 -14.64 2.20
N VAL A 149 10.29 -15.20 2.11
CA VAL A 149 11.21 -14.99 1.00
C VAL A 149 11.66 -16.34 0.46
N TYR A 150 11.46 -16.56 -0.83
CA TYR A 150 11.82 -17.77 -1.54
C TYR A 150 13.02 -17.52 -2.44
N ASP A 151 13.98 -18.42 -2.43
CA ASP A 151 15.23 -18.33 -3.19
C ASP A 151 15.36 -19.42 -4.28
N PHE A 152 14.25 -20.12 -4.54
CA PHE A 152 14.12 -21.25 -5.48
C PHE A 152 12.99 -21.07 -6.51
N ILE A 153 12.20 -20.00 -6.39
CA ILE A 153 11.13 -19.66 -7.34
C ILE A 153 11.75 -18.86 -8.48
N ASP A 154 11.53 -19.30 -9.71
CA ASP A 154 12.02 -18.60 -10.89
C ASP A 154 11.26 -17.28 -11.10
N PRO A 155 11.90 -16.26 -11.69
CA PRO A 155 11.24 -14.99 -12.03
C PRO A 155 10.09 -15.21 -13.02
N PRO A 156 9.21 -14.20 -13.20
CA PRO A 156 8.13 -14.28 -14.19
C PRO A 156 8.68 -14.53 -15.59
N ASP A 157 8.01 -15.38 -16.36
CA ASP A 157 8.44 -15.79 -17.71
C ASP A 157 8.47 -14.59 -18.70
N ASN A 158 7.74 -13.52 -18.39
CA ASN A 158 7.75 -12.24 -19.11
C ASN A 158 8.26 -11.13 -18.18
N VAL A 159 9.57 -10.87 -18.17
CA VAL A 159 10.11 -9.69 -17.48
C VAL A 159 9.72 -8.46 -18.30
N PRO A 160 8.99 -7.48 -17.74
CA PRO A 160 8.67 -6.24 -18.43
C PRO A 160 9.97 -5.58 -18.91
N VAL A 161 10.09 -5.37 -20.22
CA VAL A 161 11.16 -4.55 -20.78
C VAL A 161 10.93 -3.12 -20.29
N PRO A 162 11.96 -2.39 -19.84
CA PRO A 162 11.80 -0.98 -19.48
C PRO A 162 11.20 -0.24 -20.66
N VAL A 163 9.93 0.15 -20.54
CA VAL A 163 9.33 1.11 -21.45
C VAL A 163 9.72 2.46 -20.87
N GLU A 164 10.56 3.22 -21.58
CA GLU A 164 10.71 4.65 -21.33
C GLU A 164 9.30 5.24 -21.42
N ASN A 165 8.68 5.49 -20.26
CA ASN A 165 7.44 6.23 -20.24
C ASN A 165 7.80 7.67 -20.61
N ASP A 166 7.60 8.00 -21.88
CA ASP A 166 7.77 9.32 -22.52
C ASP A 166 6.79 10.39 -21.97
N ILE A 167 6.33 10.23 -20.73
CA ILE A 167 5.53 11.23 -20.04
C ILE A 167 6.22 11.46 -18.71
N ASP A 168 7.17 12.41 -18.73
CA ASP A 168 7.55 13.23 -17.58
C ASP A 168 6.26 13.87 -17.02
N GLN A 169 5.44 13.08 -16.31
CA GLN A 169 4.47 13.65 -15.40
C GLN A 169 5.31 14.08 -14.21
N ASP A 170 5.65 15.37 -14.17
CA ASP A 170 6.32 15.98 -13.05
C ASP A 170 5.40 15.91 -11.83
N TYR A 171 5.49 14.83 -11.05
CA TYR A 171 4.76 14.70 -9.80
C TYR A 171 5.52 15.36 -8.63
N GLY A 172 6.51 16.24 -8.90
CA GLY A 172 7.35 16.89 -7.90
C GLY A 172 6.55 17.65 -6.84
N MET A 173 5.39 18.19 -7.22
CA MET A 173 4.48 18.92 -6.32
C MET A 173 3.56 18.00 -5.49
N CYS A 174 3.56 16.68 -5.68
CA CYS A 174 2.61 15.79 -5.00
C CYS A 174 2.75 15.78 -3.48
N SER A 175 3.94 16.00 -2.93
CA SER A 175 4.12 16.13 -1.48
C SER A 175 3.47 17.40 -0.93
N GLU A 176 3.69 18.54 -1.58
CA GLU A 176 3.07 19.82 -1.16
C GLU A 176 1.54 19.75 -1.28
N LEU A 177 1.04 19.08 -2.31
CA LEU A 177 -0.38 18.81 -2.49
C LEU A 177 -0.94 17.91 -1.38
N LEU A 178 -0.19 16.87 -0.98
CA LEU A 178 -0.57 15.99 0.13
C LEU A 178 -0.62 16.75 1.45
N ASP A 179 0.41 17.54 1.77
CA ASP A 179 0.48 18.35 2.98
C ASP A 179 -0.70 19.34 3.06
N ALA A 180 -1.03 20.00 1.94
CA ALA A 180 -2.19 20.89 1.86
C ALA A 180 -3.51 20.15 2.08
N THR A 181 -3.66 18.92 1.56
CA THR A 181 -4.86 18.10 1.80
C THR A 181 -4.97 17.64 3.25
N GLU A 182 -3.86 17.23 3.87
CA GLU A 182 -3.82 16.75 5.26
C GLU A 182 -4.11 17.88 6.26
N GLU A 183 -3.51 19.06 6.05
CA GLU A 183 -3.78 20.25 6.86
C GLU A 183 -5.24 20.68 6.78
N THR A 184 -5.85 20.60 5.59
CA THR A 184 -7.27 20.91 5.41
C THR A 184 -8.16 19.92 6.17
N ASP A 185 -7.82 18.63 6.16
CA ASP A 185 -8.56 17.60 6.92
C ASP A 185 -8.50 17.87 8.43
N LYS A 186 -7.29 18.10 8.96
CA LYS A 186 -7.06 18.43 10.38
C LYS A 186 -7.89 19.62 10.85
N ARG A 187 -7.99 20.66 10.03
CA ARG A 187 -8.79 21.86 10.32
C ARG A 187 -10.27 21.57 10.38
N ILE A 188 -10.81 20.78 9.44
CA ILE A 188 -12.21 20.38 9.45
C ILE A 188 -12.51 19.51 10.68
N VAL A 189 -11.65 18.53 10.99
CA VAL A 189 -11.79 17.67 12.17
C VAL A 189 -11.79 18.52 13.45
N THR A 190 -10.81 19.41 13.59
CA THR A 190 -10.70 20.31 14.75
C THR A 190 -11.95 21.18 14.90
N ALA A 191 -12.48 21.73 13.80
CA ALA A 191 -13.72 22.50 13.81
C ALA A 191 -14.93 21.68 14.26
N MET A 192 -15.00 20.40 13.90
CA MET A 192 -16.07 19.50 14.34
C MET A 192 -15.93 19.11 15.81
N GLU A 193 -14.70 18.89 16.29
CA GLU A 193 -14.42 18.47 17.68
C GLU A 193 -14.55 19.63 18.68
N CYS A 194 -14.03 20.81 18.34
CA CYS A 194 -14.06 21.99 19.20
C CYS A 194 -15.35 22.83 19.05
N GLY A 195 -16.17 22.50 18.06
CA GLY A 195 -17.42 23.20 17.74
C GLY A 195 -17.24 24.27 16.68
N VAL A 196 -18.20 24.35 15.75
CA VAL A 196 -18.14 25.18 14.53
C VAL A 196 -17.91 26.68 14.77
N ASN A 197 -18.20 27.16 15.98
CA ASN A 197 -17.98 28.56 16.38
C ASN A 197 -16.49 28.89 16.58
N SER A 198 -15.60 27.90 16.63
CA SER A 198 -14.15 28.10 16.70
C SER A 198 -13.51 28.35 15.34
N VAL A 199 -14.28 28.25 14.25
CA VAL A 199 -13.78 28.46 12.88
C VAL A 199 -13.69 29.96 12.60
N ILE A 200 -12.52 30.42 12.19
CA ILE A 200 -12.25 31.78 11.75
C ILE A 200 -11.80 31.69 10.29
N ALA A 201 -12.36 32.49 9.37
CA ALA A 201 -11.80 32.58 8.03
C ALA A 201 -10.35 33.04 8.09
N ASP A 202 -9.49 32.30 7.40
CA ASP A 202 -8.08 32.58 7.29
C ASP A 202 -7.60 32.41 5.85
N GLU A 203 -6.30 32.62 5.64
CA GLU A 203 -5.69 32.55 4.32
C GLU A 203 -5.48 31.11 3.82
N HIS A 204 -5.92 30.08 4.57
CA HIS A 204 -5.71 28.68 4.19
C HIS A 204 -6.34 28.34 2.85
N ALA A 205 -7.55 28.83 2.57
CA ALA A 205 -8.19 28.68 1.27
C ALA A 205 -7.34 29.23 0.12
N GLN A 206 -6.68 30.38 0.34
CA GLN A 206 -5.82 31.02 -0.65
C GLN A 206 -4.51 30.23 -0.83
N SER A 207 -3.95 29.68 0.25
CA SER A 207 -2.80 28.76 0.20
C SER A 207 -3.11 27.52 -0.66
N ILE A 208 -4.27 26.87 -0.43
CA ILE A 208 -4.73 25.73 -1.23
C ILE A 208 -4.83 26.07 -2.73
N ARG A 209 -5.34 27.27 -3.07
CA ARG A 209 -5.41 27.75 -4.47
C ARG A 209 -4.02 27.94 -5.09
N GLN A 210 -3.06 28.45 -4.32
CA GLN A 210 -1.69 28.63 -4.79
C GLN A 210 -1.00 27.30 -5.10
N CYS A 211 -1.36 26.23 -4.37
CA CYS A 211 -0.95 24.87 -4.68
C CYS A 211 -1.70 24.26 -5.90
N GLY A 212 -2.67 24.96 -6.50
CA GLY A 212 -3.43 24.47 -7.67
C GLY A 212 -4.65 23.61 -7.35
N LEU A 213 -5.03 23.47 -6.08
CA LEU A 213 -6.19 22.67 -5.64
C LEU A 213 -7.49 23.51 -5.59
N GLU A 214 -7.86 24.11 -6.72
CA GLU A 214 -8.98 25.07 -6.81
C GLU A 214 -10.32 24.52 -6.29
N GLU A 215 -10.63 23.24 -6.57
CA GLU A 215 -11.86 22.60 -6.11
C GLU A 215 -11.85 22.31 -4.60
N LEU A 216 -10.69 21.98 -4.03
CA LEU A 216 -10.56 21.83 -2.57
C LEU A 216 -10.77 23.17 -1.88
N ALA A 217 -10.16 24.23 -2.40
CA ALA A 217 -10.30 25.58 -1.86
C ALA A 217 -11.77 26.04 -1.86
N LYS A 218 -12.50 25.85 -2.97
CA LYS A 218 -13.93 26.17 -3.06
C LYS A 218 -14.77 25.42 -2.02
N ARG A 219 -14.47 24.14 -1.80
CA ARG A 219 -15.18 23.31 -0.82
C ARG A 219 -14.89 23.75 0.60
N TYR A 220 -13.63 24.01 0.92
CA TYR A 220 -13.21 24.53 2.22
C TYR A 220 -13.81 25.91 2.49
N GLU A 221 -13.81 26.83 1.52
CA GLU A 221 -14.46 28.15 1.65
C GLU A 221 -15.98 28.04 1.87
N CYS A 222 -16.64 27.08 1.22
CA CYS A 222 -18.06 26.82 1.45
C CYS A 222 -18.30 26.39 2.90
N PHE A 223 -17.48 25.45 3.38
CA PHE A 223 -17.52 24.98 4.77
C PHE A 223 -17.27 26.12 5.77
N THR A 224 -16.20 26.91 5.62
CA THR A 224 -15.89 28.00 6.55
C THR A 224 -16.96 29.07 6.56
N LYS A 225 -17.51 29.46 5.40
CA LYS A 225 -18.64 30.41 5.32
C LYS A 225 -19.89 29.91 6.02
N LEU A 226 -20.18 28.60 5.97
CA LEU A 226 -21.32 28.03 6.69
C LEU A 226 -21.11 28.09 8.20
N CYS A 227 -19.90 27.79 8.67
CA CYS A 227 -19.53 27.91 10.09
C CYS A 227 -19.62 29.37 10.58
N GLU A 228 -19.07 30.34 9.84
CA GLU A 228 -19.15 31.76 10.19
C GLU A 228 -20.59 32.27 10.24
N ASN A 229 -21.40 31.90 9.25
CA ASN A 229 -22.80 32.27 9.24
C ASN A 229 -23.59 31.67 10.41
N ALA A 230 -23.16 30.52 10.94
CA ALA A 230 -23.78 29.89 12.10
C ALA A 230 -23.53 30.68 13.39
N ILE A 231 -22.41 31.40 13.50
CA ILE A 231 -22.10 32.27 14.65
C ILE A 231 -23.12 33.41 14.76
N HIS A 232 -23.62 33.89 13.63
CA HIS A 232 -24.46 35.09 13.56
C HIS A 232 -25.97 34.80 13.43
N THR A 233 -26.39 33.55 13.54
CA THR A 233 -27.79 33.14 13.36
C THR A 233 -28.25 32.17 14.45
N THR A 234 -29.54 32.22 14.78
CA THR A 234 -30.20 31.24 15.66
C THR A 234 -30.84 30.08 14.89
N ALA A 235 -30.85 30.16 13.55
CA ALA A 235 -31.34 29.09 12.69
C ALA A 235 -30.40 27.88 12.74
N ASP A 236 -30.96 26.68 12.91
CA ASP A 236 -30.21 25.44 12.85
C ASP A 236 -29.67 25.22 11.42
N LYS A 237 -28.35 25.29 11.27
CA LYS A 237 -27.61 25.03 10.03
C LYS A 237 -26.73 23.78 10.13
N SER A 238 -26.91 22.96 11.16
CA SER A 238 -26.04 21.81 11.43
C SER A 238 -25.99 20.85 10.24
N LEU A 239 -27.13 20.57 9.60
CA LEU A 239 -27.18 19.66 8.44
C LEU A 239 -26.33 20.17 7.27
N ASP A 240 -26.40 21.45 6.94
CA ASP A 240 -25.64 22.05 5.85
C ASP A 240 -24.13 22.01 6.14
N ILE A 241 -23.74 22.31 7.38
CA ILE A 241 -22.34 22.27 7.82
C ILE A 241 -21.79 20.84 7.76
N PHE A 242 -22.52 19.86 8.32
CA PHE A 242 -22.10 18.45 8.26
C PHE A 242 -22.02 17.93 6.82
N THR A 243 -22.95 18.36 5.96
CA THR A 243 -22.94 17.99 4.54
C THR A 243 -21.72 18.59 3.83
N ALA A 244 -21.40 19.86 4.08
CA ALA A 244 -20.23 20.52 3.51
C ALA A 244 -18.92 19.89 4.01
N ALA A 245 -18.81 19.64 5.32
CA ALA A 245 -17.67 18.95 5.91
C ALA A 245 -17.49 17.55 5.30
N GLY A 246 -18.54 16.74 5.29
CA GLY A 246 -18.50 15.37 4.75
C GLY A 246 -18.15 15.33 3.26
N ASN A 247 -18.69 16.24 2.45
CA ASN A 247 -18.36 16.35 1.03
C ASN A 247 -16.91 16.81 0.81
N THR A 248 -16.37 17.64 1.69
CA THR A 248 -14.99 18.12 1.62
C THR A 248 -14.01 17.03 2.04
N MET A 249 -14.25 16.36 3.16
CA MET A 249 -13.46 15.21 3.63
C MET A 249 -13.48 14.06 2.61
N ARG A 250 -14.63 13.79 1.96
CA ARG A 250 -14.70 12.81 0.88
C ARG A 250 -13.83 13.19 -0.31
N TYR A 251 -13.81 14.47 -0.68
CA TYR A 251 -12.95 14.98 -1.76
C TYR A 251 -11.47 14.86 -1.38
N ILE A 252 -11.11 15.29 -0.15
CA ILE A 252 -9.76 15.15 0.40
C ILE A 252 -9.31 13.69 0.32
N ARG A 253 -10.10 12.74 0.82
CA ARG A 253 -9.76 11.31 0.76
C ARG A 253 -9.45 10.83 -0.66
N LEU A 254 -10.22 11.25 -1.66
CA LEU A 254 -9.98 10.87 -3.06
C LEU A 254 -8.69 11.52 -3.59
N CYS A 255 -8.44 12.79 -3.27
CA CYS A 255 -7.21 13.49 -3.62
C CYS A 255 -6.00 12.81 -2.98
N THR A 256 -6.02 12.55 -1.67
CA THR A 256 -4.95 11.90 -0.94
C THR A 256 -4.64 10.51 -1.51
N GLN A 257 -5.66 9.70 -1.84
CA GLN A 257 -5.44 8.39 -2.48
C GLN A 257 -4.71 8.49 -3.82
N LYS A 258 -5.12 9.44 -4.67
CA LYS A 258 -4.54 9.63 -6.00
C LYS A 258 -3.12 10.23 -5.91
N LEU A 259 -2.94 11.24 -5.06
CA LEU A 259 -1.65 11.88 -4.83
C LEU A 259 -0.65 10.92 -4.15
N ALA A 260 -1.11 10.03 -3.27
CA ALA A 260 -0.26 9.03 -2.64
C ALA A 260 0.30 8.03 -3.67
N LEU A 261 -0.50 7.59 -4.66
CA LEU A 261 -0.02 6.76 -5.76
C LEU A 261 1.05 7.49 -6.58
N PHE A 262 0.78 8.72 -6.98
CA PHE A 262 1.73 9.52 -7.77
C PHE A 262 3.00 9.84 -7.02
N SER A 263 2.88 10.21 -5.73
CA SER A 263 4.01 10.42 -4.85
C SER A 263 4.84 9.14 -4.70
N ALA A 264 4.19 7.98 -4.57
CA ALA A 264 4.88 6.69 -4.52
C ALA A 264 5.66 6.42 -5.80
N ILE A 265 5.05 6.61 -6.96
CA ILE A 265 5.72 6.45 -8.26
C ILE A 265 6.94 7.36 -8.35
N ASN A 266 6.80 8.63 -7.99
CA ASN A 266 7.90 9.59 -8.02
C ASN A 266 9.03 9.29 -7.04
N ASN A 267 8.69 8.85 -5.83
CA ASN A 267 9.69 8.57 -4.80
C ASN A 267 10.48 7.27 -5.08
N MET A 268 9.99 6.44 -6.00
CA MET A 268 10.70 5.24 -6.45
C MET A 268 11.77 5.55 -7.50
N GLU A 269 11.60 6.60 -8.29
CA GLU A 269 12.53 6.99 -9.35
C GLU A 269 13.75 7.72 -8.74
N GLU A 270 14.96 7.29 -9.09
CA GLU A 270 16.18 8.00 -8.68
C GLU A 270 16.15 9.41 -9.27
N LYS A 271 16.09 10.44 -8.41
CA LYS A 271 16.42 11.80 -8.82
C LYS A 271 17.90 11.81 -9.24
N LYS A 272 18.13 11.78 -10.55
CA LYS A 272 19.46 11.92 -11.17
C LYS A 272 20.12 13.25 -10.79
#